data_AF-A0A655X3B7-F1
#
_entry.id   AF-A0A655X3B7-F1
#
_cell.length_a   1.000
_cell.length_b   1.000
_cell.length_c   1.000
_cell.angle_alpha   90.00
_cell.angle_beta   90.00
_cell.angle_gamma   90.00
#
_symmetry.space_group_name_H-M   'P 1'
#
loop_
_entity.id
_entity.type
_entity.pdbx_description
1 polymer ?
#
loop_
_entity_poly.entity_id
_entity_poly.type
_entity_poly.pdbx_seq_one_letter_code
_entity_poly.pdbx_strand_id
1 'polypeptide(L)'
;MQNAQPKSVSFSFARDELKAMSPRSYTLQLAAMNSLQDVQGFIDEHKLQGKVYVYPTLRNDVEWFIVTMGNYPTIQMARDASEKLSASLQALGPWAKSLSQVQREIERKK
;
A
#
# COMPACT_ATOMS: atom_id res chain seq x y z
N MET A 1 13.23 19.63 21.87
CA MET A 1 13.90 19.72 20.55
C MET A 1 13.40 18.57 19.70
N GLN A 2 12.43 18.78 18.81
CA GLN A 2 11.95 17.73 17.91
C GLN A 2 12.71 17.87 16.58
N ASN A 3 13.90 17.29 16.51
CA ASN A 3 14.63 17.14 15.25
C ASN A 3 14.02 15.97 14.46
N ALA A 4 12.86 16.20 13.82
CA ALA A 4 12.43 15.32 12.75
C ALA A 4 13.30 15.62 11.53
N GLN A 5 14.40 14.87 11.39
CA GLN A 5 15.15 14.79 10.14
C GLN A 5 14.15 14.57 8.99
N PRO A 6 14.28 15.24 7.83
CA PRO A 6 13.50 14.87 6.66
C PRO A 6 13.98 13.47 6.27
N LYS A 7 13.29 12.43 6.77
CA LYS A 7 13.51 11.05 6.35
C LYS A 7 13.29 11.03 4.84
N SER A 8 14.39 11.01 4.09
CA SER A 8 14.38 10.88 2.64
C SER A 8 13.58 9.62 2.30
N VAL A 9 12.44 9.82 1.65
CA VAL A 9 11.60 8.73 1.18
C VAL A 9 12.44 7.88 0.22
N SER A 10 12.66 6.61 0.57
CA SER A 10 13.45 5.66 -0.22
C SER A 10 12.59 4.75 -1.08
N PHE A 11 11.27 4.69 -0.83
CA PHE A 11 10.34 3.95 -1.68
C PHE A 11 9.92 4.76 -2.91
N SER A 12 9.58 4.06 -3.98
CA SER A 12 8.99 4.65 -5.18
C SER A 12 7.49 4.37 -5.26
N PHE A 13 6.76 5.24 -5.94
CA PHE A 13 5.33 5.01 -6.17
C PHE A 13 5.13 3.99 -7.28
N ALA A 14 4.53 2.86 -6.94
CA ALA A 14 4.26 1.75 -7.85
C ALA A 14 3.01 1.97 -8.72
N ARG A 15 2.77 3.20 -9.18
CA ARG A 15 1.56 3.54 -9.95
C ARG A 15 1.51 2.74 -11.25
N ASP A 16 2.63 2.68 -11.96
CA ASP A 16 2.74 1.99 -13.24
C ASP A 16 2.67 0.47 -13.07
N GLU A 17 3.31 -0.08 -12.04
CA GLU A 17 3.22 -1.51 -11.71
C GLU A 17 1.78 -1.91 -11.38
N LEU A 18 1.09 -1.17 -10.51
CA LEU A 18 -0.30 -1.43 -10.14
C LEU A 18 -1.27 -1.25 -11.33
N LYS A 19 -0.97 -0.34 -12.25
CA LYS A 19 -1.71 -0.18 -13.51
C LYS A 19 -1.43 -1.27 -14.53
N ALA A 20 -0.21 -1.81 -14.56
CA ALA A 20 0.17 -2.91 -15.43
C ALA A 20 -0.43 -4.25 -14.97
N MET A 21 -0.74 -4.40 -13.67
CA MET A 21 -1.41 -5.59 -13.15
C MET A 21 -2.85 -5.71 -13.65
N SER A 22 -3.39 -6.94 -13.60
CA SER A 22 -4.77 -7.21 -14.02
C SER A 22 -5.79 -6.50 -13.10
N PRO A 23 -6.75 -5.74 -13.65
CA PRO A 23 -7.81 -5.11 -12.86
C PRO A 23 -8.74 -6.13 -12.17
N ARG A 24 -8.74 -7.39 -12.63
CA ARG A 24 -9.52 -8.48 -12.04
C ARG A 24 -8.85 -9.10 -10.81
N SER A 25 -7.58 -8.78 -10.59
CA SER A 25 -6.82 -9.24 -9.43
C SER A 25 -7.05 -8.35 -8.21
N TYR A 26 -6.50 -8.78 -7.08
CA TYR A 26 -6.59 -8.18 -5.76
C TYR A 26 -5.20 -7.97 -5.20
N THR A 27 -5.04 -6.95 -4.38
CA THR A 27 -3.82 -6.70 -3.60
C THR A 27 -4.20 -6.59 -2.14
N LEU A 28 -3.24 -6.80 -1.23
CA LEU A 28 -3.48 -6.61 0.19
C LEU A 28 -3.11 -5.21 0.60
N GLN A 29 -4.08 -4.44 1.06
CA GLN A 29 -3.79 -3.17 1.72
C GLN A 29 -3.32 -3.44 3.13
N LEU A 30 -2.06 -3.10 3.42
CA LEU A 30 -1.45 -3.26 4.74
C LEU A 30 -1.71 -2.04 5.62
N ALA A 31 -1.56 -0.84 5.05
CA ALA A 31 -1.73 0.42 5.76
C ALA A 31 -2.17 1.53 4.80
N ALA A 32 -2.80 2.55 5.35
CA ALA A 32 -3.11 3.80 4.66
C ALA A 32 -2.74 4.95 5.57
N MET A 33 -1.86 5.83 5.09
CA MET A 33 -1.30 6.92 5.88
C MET A 33 -1.42 8.21 5.09
N ASN A 34 -1.50 9.36 5.74
CA ASN A 34 -1.56 10.67 5.07
C ASN A 34 -0.18 11.37 5.00
N SER A 35 0.88 10.70 5.46
CA SER A 35 2.24 11.23 5.50
C SER A 35 3.22 10.24 4.89
N LEU A 36 4.07 10.72 3.97
CA LEU A 36 5.15 9.92 3.38
C LEU A 36 6.17 9.43 4.41
N GLN A 37 6.40 10.21 5.47
CA GLN A 37 7.34 9.84 6.53
C GLN A 37 6.85 8.63 7.32
N ASP A 38 5.54 8.56 7.57
CA ASP A 38 4.92 7.45 8.27
C ASP A 38 5.00 6.19 7.39
N VAL A 39 4.76 6.32 6.08
CA VAL A 39 4.93 5.21 5.14
C VAL A 39 6.36 4.71 5.13
N GLN A 40 7.34 5.61 5.11
CA GLN A 40 8.75 5.23 5.16
C GLN A 40 9.07 4.49 6.47
N GLY A 41 8.61 5.01 7.60
CA GLY A 41 8.78 4.37 8.91
C GLY A 41 8.17 2.97 8.94
N PHE A 42 6.96 2.80 8.40
CA PHE A 42 6.27 1.52 8.28
C PHE A 42 7.05 0.51 7.43
N ILE A 43 7.54 0.95 6.28
CA ILE A 43 8.32 0.10 5.36
C ILE A 43 9.63 -0.34 6.01
N ASP A 44 10.30 0.55 6.74
CA ASP A 44 11.56 0.25 7.42
C ASP A 44 11.35 -0.67 8.63
N GLU A 45 10.32 -0.41 9.44
CA GLU A 45 9.96 -1.20 10.61
C GLU A 45 9.63 -2.65 10.24
N HIS A 46 8.86 -2.84 9.17
CA HIS A 46 8.47 -4.17 8.70
C HIS A 46 9.42 -4.75 7.62
N LYS A 47 10.50 -4.03 7.26
CA LYS A 47 11.47 -4.43 6.21
C LYS A 47 10.80 -4.81 4.89
N LEU A 48 9.83 -3.98 4.48
CA LEU A 48 8.99 -4.19 3.30
C LEU A 48 9.57 -3.56 2.03
N GLN A 49 10.79 -3.03 2.11
CA GLN A 49 11.49 -2.37 1.01
C GLN A 49 11.52 -3.27 -0.23
N GLY A 50 11.01 -2.78 -1.37
CA GLY A 50 10.94 -3.52 -2.63
C GLY A 50 9.92 -4.66 -2.68
N LYS A 51 9.13 -4.89 -1.63
CA LYS A 51 8.08 -5.93 -1.59
C LYS A 51 6.66 -5.34 -1.61
N VAL A 52 6.53 -4.06 -1.29
CA VAL A 52 5.25 -3.34 -1.27
C VAL A 52 5.14 -2.36 -2.42
N TYR A 53 3.90 -2.12 -2.80
CA TYR A 53 3.48 -1.15 -3.79
C TYR A 53 2.82 0.01 -3.07
N VAL A 54 3.45 1.18 -3.12
CA VAL A 54 2.90 2.41 -2.53
C VAL A 54 2.29 3.26 -3.64
N TYR A 55 1.08 3.77 -3.44
CA TYR A 55 0.51 4.76 -4.35
C TYR A 55 -0.30 5.83 -3.59
N PRO A 56 -0.18 7.12 -4.00
CA PRO A 56 -1.05 8.16 -3.48
C PRO A 56 -2.42 8.14 -4.15
N THR A 57 -3.45 8.36 -3.35
CA THR A 57 -4.87 8.50 -3.71
C THR A 57 -5.47 9.69 -2.98
N LEU A 58 -6.55 10.27 -3.50
CA LEU A 58 -7.32 11.34 -2.87
C LEU A 58 -8.63 10.77 -2.33
N ARG A 59 -8.88 10.96 -1.03
CA ARG A 59 -10.16 10.67 -0.38
C ARG A 59 -10.59 11.88 0.44
N ASN A 60 -11.78 12.40 0.16
CA ASN A 60 -12.34 13.57 0.85
C ASN A 60 -11.37 14.77 0.87
N ASP A 61 -10.74 15.06 -0.27
CA ASP A 61 -9.73 16.14 -0.41
C ASP A 61 -8.45 15.97 0.44
N VAL A 62 -8.28 14.80 1.06
CA VAL A 62 -7.06 14.43 1.79
C VAL A 62 -6.25 13.46 0.92
N GLU A 63 -4.95 13.72 0.82
CA GLU A 63 -4.01 12.80 0.19
C GLU A 63 -3.68 11.64 1.13
N TRP A 64 -3.88 10.43 0.62
CA TRP A 64 -3.60 9.18 1.31
C TRP A 64 -2.58 8.37 0.51
N PHE A 65 -1.58 7.87 1.19
CA PHE A 65 -0.59 6.93 0.68
C PHE A 65 -1.00 5.53 1.12
N ILE A 66 -1.40 4.72 0.15
CA ILE A 66 -1.83 3.35 0.39
C ILE A 66 -0.63 2.44 0.19
N VAL A 67 -0.31 1.66 1.22
CA VAL A 67 0.73 0.62 1.19
C VAL A 67 0.04 -0.69 0.91
N THR A 68 0.32 -1.25 -0.26
CA THR A 68 -0.25 -2.53 -0.70
C THR A 68 0.83 -3.57 -0.94
N MET A 69 0.48 -4.85 -0.90
CA MET A 69 1.43 -5.94 -1.09
C MET A 69 0.83 -7.10 -1.87
N GLY A 70 1.63 -7.64 -2.78
CA GLY A 70 1.28 -8.80 -3.57
C GLY A 70 0.20 -8.54 -4.63
N ASN A 71 0.05 -9.51 -5.51
CA ASN A 71 -0.93 -9.53 -6.58
C ASN A 71 -1.59 -10.91 -6.61
N TYR A 72 -2.86 -10.96 -6.27
CA TYR A 72 -3.62 -12.18 -6.07
C TYR A 72 -4.75 -12.26 -7.11
N PRO A 73 -4.88 -13.35 -7.86
CA PRO A 73 -5.95 -13.50 -8.85
C PRO A 73 -7.36 -13.45 -8.27
N THR A 74 -7.53 -13.78 -6.98
CA THR A 74 -8.84 -13.85 -6.31
C THR A 74 -8.79 -13.25 -4.91
N ILE A 75 -9.96 -12.82 -4.41
CA ILE A 75 -10.11 -12.32 -3.04
C ILE A 75 -9.75 -13.37 -1.98
N GLN A 76 -10.02 -14.65 -2.27
CA GLN A 76 -9.71 -15.74 -1.33
C GLN A 76 -8.20 -15.89 -1.14
N MET A 77 -7.42 -15.82 -2.22
CA MET A 77 -5.96 -15.85 -2.14
C MET A 77 -5.40 -14.63 -1.41
N ALA A 78 -5.98 -13.45 -1.63
CA ALA A 78 -5.59 -12.26 -0.87
C ALA A 78 -5.89 -12.44 0.63
N ARG A 79 -7.08 -12.92 0.99
CA ARG A 79 -7.44 -13.18 2.40
C ARG A 79 -6.53 -14.22 3.06
N ASP A 80 -6.31 -15.35 2.41
CA ASP A 80 -5.38 -16.38 2.88
C ASP A 80 -3.95 -15.81 3.05
N ALA A 81 -3.51 -14.96 2.13
CA ALA A 81 -2.21 -14.28 2.27
C ALA A 81 -2.19 -13.32 3.46
N SER A 82 -3.31 -12.66 3.80
CA SER A 82 -3.39 -11.80 5.00
C SER A 82 -3.21 -12.59 6.29
N GLU A 83 -3.77 -13.81 6.34
CA GLU A 83 -3.62 -14.75 7.46
C GLU A 83 -2.22 -15.39 7.51
N LYS A 84 -1.44 -15.31 6.43
CA LYS A 84 -0.04 -15.77 6.38
C LYS A 84 0.97 -14.69 6.74
N LEU A 85 0.53 -13.45 6.97
CA LEU A 85 1.41 -12.36 7.37
C LEU A 85 1.91 -12.55 8.81
N SER A 86 2.96 -11.81 9.18
CA SER A 86 3.42 -11.75 10.56
C SER A 86 2.35 -11.15 11.48
N ALA A 87 2.38 -11.50 12.77
CA ALA A 87 1.42 -11.00 13.76
C ALA A 87 1.30 -9.46 13.77
N SER A 88 2.43 -8.76 13.57
CA SER A 88 2.44 -7.29 13.49
C SER A 88 1.64 -6.76 12.29
N LEU A 89 1.73 -7.42 11.13
CA LEU A 89 0.97 -7.03 9.94
C LEU A 89 -0.49 -7.44 10.06
N GLN A 90 -0.79 -8.60 10.65
CA GLN A 90 -2.17 -9.03 10.91
C GLN A 90 -2.89 -8.07 11.86
N ALA A 91 -2.20 -7.55 12.87
CA ALA A 91 -2.75 -6.59 13.83
C ALA A 91 -3.22 -5.27 13.18
N LEU A 92 -2.73 -4.94 11.98
CA LEU A 92 -3.17 -3.78 11.20
C LEU A 92 -4.54 -3.99 10.54
N GLY A 93 -5.06 -5.22 10.52
CA GLY A 93 -6.27 -5.59 9.79
C GLY A 93 -6.13 -5.46 8.27
N PRO A 94 -5.12 -6.09 7.64
CA PRO A 94 -4.90 -5.99 6.21
C PRO A 94 -6.09 -6.60 5.47
N TRP A 95 -6.57 -5.87 4.46
CA TRP A 95 -7.77 -6.27 3.73
C TRP A 95 -7.51 -6.35 2.23
N ALA A 96 -8.23 -7.28 1.60
CA ALA A 96 -8.12 -7.52 0.16
C ALA A 96 -8.82 -6.39 -0.62
N LYS A 97 -8.03 -5.60 -1.35
CA LYS A 97 -8.49 -4.51 -2.20
C LYS A 97 -8.40 -4.90 -3.67
N SER A 98 -9.43 -4.64 -4.45
CA SER A 98 -9.40 -4.93 -5.89
C SER A 98 -8.46 -3.98 -6.63
N LEU A 99 -7.66 -4.51 -7.55
CA LEU A 99 -6.78 -3.70 -8.38
C LEU A 99 -7.55 -2.79 -9.33
N SER A 100 -8.73 -3.20 -9.80
CA SER A 100 -9.63 -2.29 -10.53
C SER A 100 -9.96 -1.01 -9.74
N GLN A 101 -10.14 -1.11 -8.42
CA GLN A 101 -10.38 0.07 -7.57
C GLN A 101 -9.10 0.90 -7.41
N VAL A 102 -7.95 0.25 -7.21
CA VAL A 102 -6.65 0.91 -7.12
C VAL A 102 -6.33 1.69 -8.38
N GLN A 103 -6.55 1.09 -9.55
CA GLN A 103 -6.31 1.74 -10.85
C GLN A 103 -7.20 2.97 -11.03
N ARG A 104 -8.49 2.87 -10.69
CA ARG A 104 -9.40 4.03 -10.69
C ARG A 104 -8.93 5.14 -9.75
N GLU A 105 -8.46 4.79 -8.55
CA GLU A 105 -7.91 5.75 -7.58
C GLU A 105 -6.64 6.44 -8.10
N ILE A 106 -5.75 5.69 -8.75
CA ILE A 106 -4.52 6.21 -9.38
C ILE A 106 -4.88 7.16 -10.53
N GLU A 107 -5.87 6.81 -11.35
CA GLU A 107 -6.31 7.61 -12.50
C GLU A 107 -7.06 8.87 -12.09
N ARG A 108 -7.74 8.88 -10.94
CA ARG A 108 -8.43 10.09 -10.43
C ARG A 108 -7.48 11.22 -10.04
N LYS A 109 -6.22 10.91 -9.73
CA LYS A 109 -5.18 11.90 -9.39
C LYS A 109 -4.50 12.46 -10.66
N LYS A 110 -5.27 12.75 -11.72
CA LYS A 110 -4.73 13.29 -12.98
C LYS A 110 -4.76 14.82 -12.99
#